data_AF-A0A3R6GT05-F1
#
_entry.id   AF-A0A3R6GT05-F1
#
_cell.length_a   1.000
_cell.length_b   1.000
_cell.length_c   1.000
_cell.angle_alpha   90.00
_cell.angle_beta   90.00
_cell.angle_gamma   90.00
#
_symmetry.space_group_name_H-M   'P 1'
#
loop_
_entity.id
_entity.type
_entity.pdbx_description
1 polymer ?
#
loop_
_entity_poly.entity_id
_entity_poly.type
_entity_poly.pdbx_seq_one_letter_code
_entity_poly.pdbx_strand_id
1 'polypeptide(L)' 'MKRTKLNYRFHNPNSAEDTADFLCKLLIEVNAGKVERAIEKTALYAESEAYILENLSENKEKLCVG' A
#
# COMPACT_ATOMS: atom_id res chain seq x y z
N MET A 1 -30.89 40.09 30.33
CA MET A 1 -30.65 39.64 28.93
C MET A 1 -31.02 38.16 28.82
N LYS A 2 -31.86 37.77 27.86
CA LYS A 2 -32.15 36.35 27.62
C LYS A 2 -30.89 35.68 27.05
N ARG A 3 -30.51 34.52 27.60
CA ARG A 3 -29.43 33.69 27.03
C ARG A 3 -29.85 33.22 25.63
N THR A 4 -29.11 33.62 24.61
CA THR A 4 -29.25 33.13 23.24
C THR A 4 -28.52 31.81 23.10
N LYS A 5 -29.22 30.76 22.65
CA LYS A 5 -28.62 29.47 22.35
C LYS A 5 -27.87 29.57 21.01
N LEU A 6 -26.56 29.32 21.02
CA LEU A 6 -25.78 29.17 19.79
C LEU A 6 -26.12 27.83 19.14
N ASN A 7 -26.42 27.86 17.84
CA ASN A 7 -26.68 26.66 17.06
C ASN A 7 -25.53 26.50 16.05
N TYR A 8 -24.65 25.54 16.31
CA TYR A 8 -23.60 25.16 15.37
C TYR A 8 -24.15 24.09 14.42
N ARG A 9 -23.95 24.32 13.12
CA ARG A 9 -24.29 23.36 12.06
C ARG A 9 -23.12 23.30 11.09
N PHE A 10 -22.64 22.08 10.84
CA PHE A 10 -21.69 21.83 9.77
C PHE A 10 -22.48 21.49 8.52
N HIS A 11 -22.40 22.36 7.53
CA HIS A 11 -23.00 22.11 6.23
C HIS A 11 -21.96 21.43 5.35
N ASN A 12 -22.22 20.19 4.94
CA ASN A 12 -21.49 19.57 3.85
C ASN A 12 -22.25 19.86 2.55
N PRO A 13 -21.74 20.72 1.65
CA PRO A 13 -22.41 20.97 0.38
C PRO A 13 -22.23 19.80 -0.61
N ASN A 14 -21.28 18.90 -0.36
CA ASN A 14 -21.00 17.77 -1.23
C ASN A 14 -21.92 16.60 -0.90
N SER A 15 -22.33 15.85 -1.93
CA SER A 15 -23.00 14.58 -1.69
C SER A 15 -22.03 13.60 -1.02
N ALA A 16 -22.58 12.56 -0.40
CA ALA A 16 -21.76 11.48 0.15
C ALA A 16 -20.92 10.79 -0.94
N GLU A 17 -21.46 10.69 -2.15
CA GLU A 17 -20.80 10.12 -3.33
C GLU A 17 -19.61 10.97 -3.77
N ASP A 18 -19.79 12.28 -3.96
CA ASP A 18 -18.71 13.20 -4.35
C ASP A 18 -17.58 13.20 -3.31
N THR A 19 -17.96 13.17 -2.03
CA THR A 19 -16.99 13.13 -0.93
C THR A 19 -16.21 11.82 -0.95
N ALA A 20 -16.89 10.69 -1.18
CA ALA A 20 -16.24 9.39 -1.25
C ALA A 20 -15.30 9.30 -2.45
N ASP A 21 -15.70 9.77 -3.63
CA ASP A 21 -14.87 9.79 -4.83
C ASP A 21 -13.58 10.60 -4.62
N PHE A 22 -13.72 11.81 -4.07
CA PHE A 22 -12.57 12.64 -3.73
C PHE A 22 -11.61 11.95 -2.73
N LEU A 23 -12.16 11.35 -1.68
CA LEU A 23 -11.35 10.64 -0.68
C LEU A 23 -10.65 9.43 -1.29
N CYS A 24 -11.33 8.65 -2.13
CA CYS A 24 -10.73 7.53 -2.84
C CYS A 24 -9.56 7.99 -3.71
N LYS A 25 -9.77 9.04 -4.52
CA LYS A 25 -8.71 9.61 -5.37
C LYS A 25 -7.51 10.09 -4.54
N LEU A 26 -7.78 10.86 -3.49
CA LEU A 26 -6.74 11.37 -2.59
C LEU A 26 -5.94 10.23 -1.95
N LEU A 27 -6.63 9.21 -1.41
CA LEU A 27 -5.98 8.07 -0.75
C LEU A 27 -5.14 7.23 -1.72
N ILE A 28 -5.55 7.12 -2.98
CA ILE A 28 -4.75 6.45 -4.02
C ILE A 28 -3.50 7.29 -4.32
N GLU A 29 -3.67 8.58 -4.60
CA GLU A 29 -2.56 9.48 -4.97
C GLU A 29 -1.47 9.53 -3.88
N VAL A 30 -1.86 9.71 -2.62
CA VAL A 30 -0.88 9.80 -1.51
C VAL A 30 -0.18 8.49 -1.19
N ASN A 31 -0.75 7.34 -1.59
CA ASN A 31 -0.17 6.03 -1.34
C ASN A 31 0.55 5.42 -2.56
N ALA A 32 0.50 6.04 -3.74
CA ALA A 32 1.13 5.54 -4.95
C ALA A 32 2.59 5.11 -4.74
N GLY A 33 3.42 5.99 -4.16
CA GLY A 33 4.83 5.66 -3.91
C GLY A 33 5.05 4.57 -2.84
N LYS A 34 4.10 4.36 -1.92
CA LYS A 34 4.19 3.24 -0.96
C LYS A 34 3.90 1.91 -1.65
N VAL A 35 2.92 1.91 -2.55
CA VAL A 35 2.56 0.74 -3.35
C VAL A 35 3.72 0.36 -4.27
N GLU A 36 4.30 1.34 -4.97
CA GLU A 36 5.49 1.13 -5.82
C GLU A 36 6.63 0.46 -5.06
N ARG A 37 7.04 1.03 -3.91
CA ARG A 37 8.09 0.44 -3.05
C ARG A 37 7.72 -0.95 -2.53
N ALA A 38 6.45 -1.20 -2.23
CA ALA A 38 6.01 -2.51 -1.77
C ALA A 38 6.12 -3.56 -2.89
N ILE A 39 5.78 -3.18 -4.13
CA ILE A 39 5.94 -4.03 -5.32
C ILE A 39 7.41 -4.30 -5.58
N GLU A 40 8.26 -3.26 -5.65
CA GLU A 40 9.70 -3.40 -5.85
C GLU A 40 10.33 -4.32 -4.79
N LYS A 41 10.02 -4.08 -3.51
CA LYS A 41 10.51 -4.91 -2.42
C LYS A 41 10.10 -6.38 -2.61
N THR A 42 8.84 -6.64 -2.94
CA THR A 42 8.33 -8.01 -3.16
C THR A 42 9.02 -8.69 -4.35
N ALA A 43 9.23 -7.97 -5.45
CA ALA A 43 9.95 -8.47 -6.62
C ALA A 43 11.41 -8.84 -6.27
N LEU A 44 12.12 -7.96 -5.55
CA LEU A 44 13.48 -8.23 -5.08
C LEU A 44 13.56 -9.46 -4.17
N TYR A 45 12.60 -9.64 -3.26
CA TYR A 45 12.56 -10.87 -2.44
C TYR A 45 12.36 -12.11 -3.30
N ALA A 46 11.44 -12.09 -4.27
CA ALA A 46 11.21 -13.22 -5.17
C ALA A 46 12.47 -13.57 -6.00
N GLU A 47 13.18 -12.57 -6.51
CA GLU A 47 14.45 -12.78 -7.22
C GLU A 47 15.54 -13.35 -6.29
N SER A 48 15.62 -12.86 -5.05
CA SER A 48 16.58 -13.35 -4.07
C SER A 48 16.31 -14.79 -3.64
N GLU A 49 15.05 -15.19 -3.47
CA GLU A 49 14.67 -16.58 -3.15
C GLU A 49 14.98 -17.51 -4.33
N ALA A 50 14.68 -17.08 -5.56
CA ALA A 50 15.01 -17.84 -6.76
C ALA A 50 16.53 -18.07 -6.87
N TYR A 51 17.34 -17.03 -6.66
CA TYR A 51 18.80 -17.12 -6.64
C TYR A 51 19.31 -18.08 -5.55
N ILE A 52 18.77 -18.00 -4.32
CA ILE A 52 19.17 -18.89 -3.23
C ILE A 52 18.84 -20.35 -3.56
N LEU A 53 17.66 -20.63 -4.13
CA LEU A 53 17.24 -21.98 -4.50
C LEU A 53 18.09 -22.57 -5.63
N GLU A 54 18.42 -21.77 -6.65
CA GLU A 54 19.29 -22.18 -7.75
C GLU A 54 20.68 -22.57 -7.22
N ASN A 55 21.32 -21.71 -6.43
CA ASN A 55 22.64 -21.97 -5.86
C ASN A 55 22.65 -23.16 -4.89
N LEU A 56 21.56 -23.42 -4.14
CA LEU A 56 21.46 -24.60 -3.27
C LEU A 56 21.36 -25.90 -4.09
N SER A 57 20.68 -25.87 -5.24
CA SER A 57 20.58 -27.04 -6.13
C SER A 57 21.91 -27.40 -6.77
N GLU A 58 22.66 -26.41 -7.27
CA GLU A 58 23.98 -26.60 -7.87
C GLU A 58 24.99 -27.17 -6.87
N ASN A 59 24.95 -26.70 -5.62
CA ASN A 59 25.85 -27.19 -4.58
C ASN A 59 25.48 -28.61 -4.12
N LYS A 60 24.19 -28.96 -4.10
CA LYS A 60 23.74 -30.32 -3.78
C LYS A 60 24.16 -31.33 -4.84
N GLU A 61 24.07 -30.97 -6.13
CA GLU A 61 24.52 -31.85 -7.21
C GLU A 61 26.03 -32.11 -7.13
N LYS A 62 26.84 -31.08 -6.85
CA LYS A 62 28.30 -31.24 -6.68
C LYS A 62 28.70 -32.12 -5.50
N LEU A 63 27.88 -32.17 -4.43
CA LEU A 63 28.17 -32.99 -3.24
C LEU A 63 27.89 -34.50 -3.47
N CYS A 64 27.05 -34.84 -4.44
CA CYS A 64 26.65 -36.23 -4.72
C CYS A 64 27.55 -36.96 -5.74
N VAL A 65 28.59 -36.30 -6.28
CA VAL A 65 29.52 -36.88 -7.28
C VAL A 65 30.90 -37.20 -6.67
N GLY A 66 31.01 -37.27 -5.34
CA GLY A 66 32.23 -37.63 -4.61
C GLY A 66 32.25 -39.08 -4.14
#